data_AF-A0A954V234-F1
#
_entry.id   AF-A0A954V234-F1
#
_cell.length_a   1.000
_cell.length_b   1.000
_cell.length_c   1.000
_cell.angle_alpha   90.00
_cell.angle_beta   90.00
_cell.angle_gamma   90.00
#
_symmetry.space_group_name_H-M   'P 1'
#
loop_
_entity.id
_entity.type
_entity.pdbx_description
1 polymer ?
#
loop_
_entity_poly.entity_id
_entity_poly.type
_entity_poly.pdbx_seq_one_letter_code
_entity_poly.pdbx_strand_id
1 'polypeptide(L)'
;MYSRTRRSQRAICIRSDRAAARLALLTLSGRSQAQVLEDALERMPLPRQVARTAERRERIQAILTTVPMRSYPTIAELTSIEFDDEGNCL
;
A
#
# COMPACT_ATOMS: atom_id res chain seq x y z
N MET A 1 -0.45 -40.41 -5.56
CA MET A 1 -0.92 -39.35 -6.49
C MET A 1 -0.76 -38.01 -5.79
N TYR A 2 0.17 -37.16 -6.23
CA TYR A 2 0.27 -35.78 -5.71
C TYR A 2 -0.81 -34.93 -6.38
N SER A 3 -1.82 -34.48 -5.62
CA SER A 3 -2.77 -33.48 -6.11
C SER A 3 -2.08 -32.12 -6.09
N ARG A 4 -1.83 -31.56 -7.27
CA ARG A 4 -1.34 -30.19 -7.41
C ARG A 4 -2.48 -29.28 -6.94
N THR A 5 -2.35 -28.71 -5.73
CA THR A 5 -3.34 -27.80 -5.15
C THR A 5 -3.57 -26.68 -6.17
N ARG A 6 -4.76 -26.62 -6.78
CA ARG A 6 -5.12 -25.52 -7.67
C ARG A 6 -5.12 -24.26 -6.82
N ARG A 7 -4.07 -23.43 -6.96
CA ARG A 7 -3.99 -22.12 -6.31
C ARG A 7 -5.30 -21.39 -6.65
N SER A 8 -6.12 -21.07 -5.65
CA SER A 8 -7.38 -20.38 -5.90
C SER A 8 -7.06 -18.99 -6.47
N GLN A 9 -7.50 -18.74 -7.69
CA GLN A 9 -7.41 -17.41 -8.27
C GLN A 9 -8.41 -16.52 -7.53
N ARG A 10 -7.95 -15.34 -7.09
CA ARG A 10 -8.86 -14.34 -6.53
C ARG A 10 -9.73 -13.80 -7.67
N ALA A 11 -11.04 -13.80 -7.47
CA ALA A 11 -11.97 -13.27 -8.46
C ALA A 11 -11.75 -11.76 -8.65
N ILE A 12 -11.64 -11.33 -9.90
CA ILE A 12 -11.60 -9.91 -10.29
C ILE A 12 -12.93 -9.62 -10.99
N CYS A 13 -13.72 -8.69 -10.45
CA CYS A 13 -15.01 -8.32 -11.02
C CYS A 13 -14.85 -7.13 -11.98
N ILE A 14 -15.29 -7.29 -13.23
CA ILE A 14 -15.38 -6.19 -14.20
C ILE A 14 -16.78 -5.61 -14.12
N ARG A 15 -16.90 -4.37 -13.62
CA ARG A 15 -18.20 -3.68 -13.49
C ARG A 15 -18.64 -2.94 -14.76
N SER A 16 -17.75 -2.78 -15.74
CA SER A 16 -18.04 -2.07 -16.98
C SER A 16 -18.55 -3.03 -18.05
N ASP A 17 -19.78 -2.83 -18.51
CA ASP A 17 -20.38 -3.64 -19.57
C ASP A 17 -19.57 -3.58 -20.87
N ARG A 18 -19.04 -2.40 -21.19
CA ARG A 18 -18.14 -2.21 -22.33
C ARG A 18 -16.88 -3.07 -22.22
N ALA A 19 -16.28 -3.12 -21.04
CA ALA A 19 -15.09 -3.93 -20.81
C ALA A 19 -15.41 -5.43 -20.85
N ALA A 20 -16.55 -5.84 -20.29
CA ALA A 20 -17.01 -7.23 -20.32
C ALA A 20 -17.27 -7.71 -21.77
N ALA A 21 -17.97 -6.92 -22.59
CA ALA A 21 -18.22 -7.23 -23.99
C ALA A 21 -16.91 -7.36 -24.79
N ARG A 22 -15.94 -6.46 -24.54
CA ARG A 22 -14.64 -6.52 -25.21
C ARG A 22 -13.81 -7.73 -24.77
N LEU A 23 -13.85 -8.10 -23.49
CA LEU A 23 -13.19 -9.29 -22.99
C LEU A 23 -13.78 -10.56 -23.62
N ALA A 24 -15.11 -10.63 -23.76
CA ALA A 24 -15.78 -11.76 -24.41
C ALA A 24 -15.29 -11.98 -25.85
N LEU A 25 -15.18 -10.89 -26.64
CA LEU A 25 -14.64 -10.93 -28.00
C LEU A 25 -13.18 -11.43 -28.03
N LEU A 26 -12.35 -10.99 -27.09
CA LEU A 26 -10.94 -11.38 -27.02
C LEU A 26 -10.74 -12.85 -26.63
N THR A 27 -11.73 -13.47 -25.99
CA THR A 27 -11.68 -14.89 -25.60
C THR A 27 -12.31 -15.86 -26.60
N LEU A 28 -12.86 -15.38 -27.72
CA LEU A 28 -13.49 -16.22 -28.75
C LEU A 28 -12.53 -17.27 -29.34
N SER A 29 -11.24 -16.99 -29.36
CA SER A 29 -10.19 -17.87 -29.90
C SER A 29 -9.82 -19.04 -28.99
N GLY A 30 -10.58 -19.28 -27.90
CA GLY A 30 -10.31 -20.35 -26.93
C GLY A 30 -9.29 -19.97 -25.85
N ARG A 31 -8.80 -18.72 -25.87
CA ARG A 31 -7.95 -18.19 -24.80
C ARG A 31 -8.76 -17.96 -23.54
N SER A 32 -8.19 -18.27 -22.38
CA SER A 32 -8.83 -17.97 -21.10
C SER A 32 -8.82 -16.46 -20.83
N GLN A 33 -9.84 -15.98 -20.12
CA GLN A 33 -9.91 -14.57 -19.70
C GLN A 33 -8.66 -14.15 -18.90
N ALA A 34 -8.16 -15.03 -18.03
CA ALA A 34 -6.94 -14.80 -17.26
C ALA A 34 -5.74 -14.57 -18.19
N GLN A 35 -5.54 -15.44 -19.18
CA GLN A 35 -4.44 -15.31 -20.13
C GLN A 35 -4.53 -14.04 -20.96
N VAL A 36 -5.74 -13.60 -21.35
CA VAL A 36 -5.93 -12.33 -22.07
C VAL A 36 -5.58 -11.14 -21.19
N LEU A 37 -5.99 -11.16 -19.93
CA LEU A 37 -5.70 -10.09 -18.97
C LEU A 37 -4.20 -10.03 -18.64
N GLU A 38 -3.55 -11.17 -18.40
CA GLU A 38 -2.12 -11.26 -18.11
C GLU A 38 -1.28 -10.70 -19.27
N ASP A 39 -1.50 -11.17 -20.50
CA ASP A 39 -0.83 -10.63 -21.69
C ASP A 39 -1.05 -9.13 -21.86
N ALA A 40 -2.27 -8.66 -21.60
CA ALA A 40 -2.60 -7.24 -21.73
C ALA A 40 -1.85 -6.41 -20.69
N LEU A 41 -1.81 -6.85 -19.42
CA LEU A 41 -1.10 -6.18 -18.34
C LEU A 41 0.42 -6.19 -18.52
N GLU A 42 0.98 -7.29 -19.03
CA GLU A 42 2.43 -7.42 -19.27
C GLU A 42 2.92 -6.45 -20.35
N ARG A 43 2.08 -6.12 -21.33
CA ARG A 43 2.39 -5.15 -22.39
C ARG A 43 2.20 -3.70 -21.97
N MET A 44 1.51 -3.44 -20.85
CA MET A 44 1.29 -2.07 -20.40
C MET A 44 2.60 -1.50 -19.85
N PRO A 45 3.01 -0.30 -20.29
CA PRO A 45 4.12 0.38 -19.65
C PRO A 45 3.73 0.64 -18.19
N LEU A 46 4.50 0.09 -17.27
CA LEU A 46 4.34 0.43 -15.86
C LEU A 46 4.67 1.92 -15.71
N PRO A 47 3.80 2.72 -15.06
CA PRO A 47 4.16 4.09 -14.74
C PRO A 47 5.48 4.07 -13.96
N ARG A 48 6.36 5.06 -14.20
CA ARG A 48 7.53 5.26 -13.35
C ARG A 48 7.01 5.25 -11.92
N GLN A 49 7.36 4.21 -11.17
CA GLN A 49 7.15 4.21 -9.74
C GLN A 49 8.02 5.34 -9.24
N VAL A 50 7.46 6.55 -9.10
CA VAL A 50 8.13 7.60 -8.35
C VAL A 50 8.44 6.94 -7.04
N ALA A 51 9.74 6.83 -6.76
CA ALA A 51 10.23 6.00 -5.68
C ALA A 51 9.42 6.40 -4.45
N ARG A 52 8.50 5.52 -4.01
CA ARG A 52 7.59 5.83 -2.90
C ARG A 52 8.38 6.30 -1.68
N THR A 53 9.66 5.92 -1.59
CA THR A 53 10.65 6.39 -0.63
C THR A 53 11.01 7.86 -0.76
N ALA A 54 11.26 8.41 -1.96
CA ALA A 54 11.61 9.82 -2.16
C ALA A 54 10.42 10.75 -1.83
N GLU A 55 9.26 10.50 -2.42
CA GLU A 55 8.03 11.28 -2.13
C GLU A 55 7.56 11.10 -0.67
N ARG A 56 7.81 9.94 -0.06
CA ARG A 56 7.53 9.74 1.37
C ARG A 56 8.50 10.51 2.25
N ARG A 57 9.79 10.55 1.90
CA ARG A 57 10.79 11.36 2.61
C ARG A 57 10.47 12.84 2.51
N GLU A 58 10.11 13.33 1.33
CA GLU A 58 9.73 14.72 1.11
C GLU A 58 8.48 15.10 1.91
N ARG A 59 7.45 14.23 1.95
CA ARG A 59 6.28 14.44 2.83
C ARG A 59 6.63 14.47 4.31
N ILE A 60 7.47 13.54 4.77
CA ILE A 60 7.90 13.51 6.17
C ILE A 60 8.68 14.78 6.49
N GLN A 61 9.59 15.21 5.61
CA GLN A 61 10.38 16.42 5.80
C GLN A 61 9.49 17.67 5.84
N ALA A 62 8.51 17.78 4.94
CA ALA A 62 7.55 18.88 4.92
C ALA A 62 6.70 18.92 6.21
N ILE A 63 6.33 17.77 6.78
CA ILE A 63 5.65 17.72 8.08
C ILE A 63 6.59 18.23 9.17
N LEU A 64 7.84 17.74 9.22
CA LEU A 64 8.82 18.15 10.22
C LEU A 64 9.15 19.64 10.19
N THR A 65 9.14 20.29 9.02
CA THR A 65 9.38 21.74 8.92
C THR A 65 8.18 22.58 9.35
N THR A 66 6.96 22.04 9.24
CA THR A 66 5.73 22.71 9.71
C THR A 66 5.45 22.52 11.19
N VAL A 67 6.01 21.46 11.80
CA VAL A 67 5.91 21.25 13.24
C VAL A 67 6.88 22.22 13.93
N PRO A 68 6.40 23.18 14.74
CA PRO A 68 7.31 24.01 15.52
C PRO A 68 8.11 23.07 16.43
N MET A 69 9.43 23.24 16.47
CA MET A 69 10.28 22.56 17.46
C MET A 69 9.82 23.00 18.85
N ARG A 70 8.84 22.30 19.41
CA ARG A 70 8.53 22.39 20.82
C ARG A 70 9.72 21.78 21.54
N SER A 71 10.29 22.53 22.47
CA SER A 71 11.13 21.94 23.51
C SER A 71 10.21 20.96 24.24
N TYR A 72 10.38 19.68 23.93
CA TYR A 72 9.70 18.63 24.66
C TYR A 72 10.49 18.42 25.94
N PRO A 73 9.81 18.34 27.09
CA PRO A 73 10.51 18.03 28.32
C PRO A 73 11.17 16.67 28.20
N THR A 74 12.37 16.56 28.76
CA THR A 74 13.08 15.27 28.80
C THR A 74 12.31 14.27 29.68
N ILE A 75 12.57 12.98 29.51
CA ILE A 75 11.94 11.94 30.35
C ILE A 75 12.16 12.25 31.84
N ALA A 76 13.33 12.78 32.20
CA ALA A 76 13.66 13.20 33.57
C ALA A 76 12.75 14.33 34.09
N GLU A 77 12.45 15.31 33.24
CA GLU A 77 11.55 16.43 33.58
C GLU A 77 10.09 15.96 33.71
N LEU A 78 9.66 15.02 32.86
CA LEU A 78 8.34 14.41 32.98
C LEU A 78 8.20 13.61 34.27
N THR A 79 9.24 12.85 34.65
CA THR A 79 9.21 12.08 35.91
C THR A 79 9.17 12.98 37.13
N SER A 80 9.83 14.15 37.13
CA SER A 80 9.76 15.09 38.25
C SER A 80 8.40 15.80 38.40
N ILE A 81 7.56 15.77 37.36
CA ILE A 81 6.20 16.31 37.42
C ILE A 81 5.23 15.28 37.99
N GLU A 82 5.46 14.00 37.71
CA GLU A 82 4.59 12.91 38.15
C GLU A 82 5.01 12.33 39.52
N PHE A 83 6.29 12.43 39.87
CA PHE A 83 6.86 11.83 41.08
C PHE A 83 7.74 12.84 41.84
N ASP A 84 7.66 12.81 43.17
CA ASP A 84 8.58 13.55 44.03
C ASP A 84 9.99 12.92 44.09
N ASP A 85 10.93 13.61 44.76
CA ASP A 85 12.32 13.15 44.90
C ASP A 85 12.46 11.82 45.68
N GLU A 86 11.40 11.38 46.37
CA GLU A 86 11.31 10.09 47.08
C GLU A 86 10.66 8.98 46.23
N GLY A 87 10.20 9.30 45.01
CA GLY A 87 9.58 8.36 44.08
C GLY A 87 8.10 8.10 44.33
N ASN A 88 7.42 8.94 45.12
CA ASN A 88 5.97 8.88 45.30
C ASN A 88 5.25 9.69 44.23
N CYS A 89 4.13 9.17 43.73
CA CYS A 89 3.27 9.93 42.84
C CYS A 89 2.70 11.16 43.56
N LEU A 90 2.77 12.33 42.93
CA LEU A 90 2.12 13.57 43.39
C LEU A 90 0.60 13.54 43.19
#